data_AF-A0A7S1R1K3-F1
#
_entry.id   AF-A0A7S1R1K3-F1
#
_cell.length_a   1.000
_cell.length_b   1.000
_cell.length_c   1.000
_cell.angle_alpha   90.00
_cell.angle_beta   90.00
_cell.angle_gamma   90.00
#
_symmetry.space_group_name_H-M   'P 1'
#
loop_
_entity.id
_entity.type
_entity.pdbx_description
1 polymer ?
#
loop_
_entity_poly.entity_id
_entity_poly.type
_entity_poly.pdbx_seq_one_letter_code
_entity_poly.pdbx_strand_id
1 'polypeptide(L)'
;MGPYGSAIMRELIPAVESKFRGIGAGWARGAMGGSTGGWESFAMPVLFPDDFNAAFAACPDPVTFSKYTTIDIYRQSNAYYYDSAFKRTHLPGYRDGYSGTTWPGSVTPYGEVVATVEEQNHRELVLGEHSRSCGQWDVWEAVFSPACPDGFPCRIYDKLTGQINHTVAEYWRDHFDLAHIVRRDWATLGPKLNGSLHVFVGGSDSFYLSNAVMDAQDLVEGIDPSRPTGIEWVIGNHHGRGFQHCFRGYEYDSEGNPLPNSITRLTYAQAFLPRMAARFAATAPEGADVTSWRY
;
A
#
# COMPACT_ATOMS: atom_id res chain seq x y z
N MET A 1 -17.36 -6.11 -1.69
CA MET A 1 -17.59 -4.64 -1.66
C MET A 1 -18.19 -4.21 -3.00
N GLY A 2 -18.97 -3.12 -3.08
CA GLY A 2 -19.45 -2.58 -4.37
C GLY A 2 -18.31 -2.01 -5.23
N PRO A 3 -18.57 -1.52 -6.46
CA PRO A 3 -17.55 -0.97 -7.34
C PRO A 3 -17.11 0.45 -6.88
N TYR A 4 -16.68 0.59 -5.63
CA TYR A 4 -16.39 1.87 -4.99
C TYR A 4 -15.37 2.69 -5.76
N GLY A 5 -14.35 2.07 -6.37
CA GLY A 5 -13.41 2.77 -7.24
C GLY A 5 -14.12 3.47 -8.40
N SER A 6 -15.04 2.81 -9.10
CA SER A 6 -15.81 3.43 -10.18
C SER A 6 -16.73 4.53 -9.67
N ALA A 7 -17.45 4.31 -8.57
CA ALA A 7 -18.34 5.32 -7.98
C ALA A 7 -17.55 6.57 -7.54
N ILE A 8 -16.39 6.39 -6.92
CA ILE A 8 -15.51 7.50 -6.53
C ILE A 8 -15.04 8.26 -7.78
N MET A 9 -14.53 7.55 -8.79
CA MET A 9 -13.93 8.16 -9.98
C MET A 9 -14.94 8.82 -10.91
N ARG A 10 -16.14 8.26 -11.03
CA ARG A 10 -17.11 8.63 -12.06
C ARG A 10 -18.31 9.40 -11.52
N GLU A 11 -18.56 9.35 -10.21
CA GLU A 11 -19.69 10.05 -9.59
C GLU A 11 -19.21 11.09 -8.56
N LEU A 12 -18.44 10.67 -7.55
CA LEU A 12 -18.06 11.55 -6.44
C LEU A 12 -17.08 12.65 -6.86
N ILE A 13 -15.94 12.28 -7.47
CA ILE A 13 -14.91 13.25 -7.88
C ILE A 13 -15.49 14.31 -8.82
N PRO A 14 -16.23 13.96 -9.89
CA PRO A 14 -16.85 14.97 -10.75
C PRO A 14 -17.82 15.90 -9.99
N ALA A 15 -18.60 15.38 -9.04
CA ALA A 15 -19.50 16.19 -8.24
C ALA A 15 -18.75 17.17 -7.30
N VAL A 16 -17.61 16.76 -6.75
CA VAL A 16 -16.73 17.62 -5.93
C VAL A 16 -16.09 18.70 -6.81
N GLU A 17 -15.51 18.33 -7.94
CA GLU A 17 -14.84 19.26 -8.86
C GLU A 17 -15.80 20.33 -9.38
N SER A 18 -17.04 19.94 -9.71
CA SER A 18 -18.09 20.89 -10.11
C SER A 18 -18.47 21.88 -9.00
N LYS A 19 -18.49 21.46 -7.73
CA LYS A 19 -18.89 22.31 -6.60
C LYS A 19 -17.78 23.23 -6.09
N PHE A 20 -16.54 22.77 -6.15
CA PHE A 20 -15.40 23.44 -5.50
C PHE A 20 -14.37 24.01 -6.49
N ARG A 21 -14.74 24.16 -7.77
CA ARG A 21 -13.87 24.68 -8.84
C ARG A 21 -12.61 23.83 -9.04
N GLY A 22 -12.77 22.51 -8.99
CA GLY A 22 -11.70 21.60 -9.40
C GLY A 22 -11.47 21.68 -10.91
N ILE A 23 -10.21 21.51 -11.34
CA ILE A 23 -9.83 21.59 -12.76
C ILE A 23 -10.48 20.46 -13.59
N GLY A 24 -10.76 19.31 -12.98
CA GLY A 24 -11.44 18.20 -13.67
C GLY A 24 -10.57 17.42 -14.66
N ALA A 25 -9.25 17.62 -14.62
CA ALA A 25 -8.30 16.98 -15.53
C ALA A 25 -7.28 16.13 -14.76
N GLY A 26 -6.94 14.96 -15.28
CA GLY A 26 -6.03 14.01 -14.62
C GLY A 26 -4.64 14.58 -14.34
N TRP A 27 -4.15 15.49 -15.19
CA TRP A 27 -2.87 16.20 -14.96
C TRP A 27 -2.87 17.05 -13.68
N ALA A 28 -4.04 17.48 -13.21
CA ALA A 28 -4.23 18.30 -12.02
C ALA A 28 -4.74 17.51 -10.80
N ARG A 29 -4.72 16.16 -10.87
CA ARG A 29 -5.22 15.29 -9.81
C ARG A 29 -4.10 14.47 -9.19
N GLY A 30 -4.15 14.31 -7.87
CA GLY A 30 -3.25 13.44 -7.14
C GLY A 30 -3.92 12.71 -5.99
N ALA A 31 -3.28 11.65 -5.52
CA ALA A 31 -3.72 10.81 -4.42
C ALA A 31 -2.61 10.70 -3.36
N MET A 32 -2.99 10.75 -2.08
CA MET A 32 -2.09 10.47 -0.97
C MET A 32 -2.83 9.74 0.13
N GLY A 33 -2.11 8.86 0.82
CA GLY A 33 -2.66 8.13 1.96
C GLY A 33 -1.62 7.24 2.62
N GLY A 34 -1.96 6.82 3.84
CA GLY A 34 -1.21 5.84 4.63
C GLY A 34 -1.97 4.52 4.75
N SER A 35 -1.28 3.39 4.95
CA SER A 35 -1.91 2.09 5.21
C SER A 35 -2.85 1.68 4.05
N THR A 36 -4.12 1.37 4.31
CA THR A 36 -5.12 1.12 3.24
C THR A 36 -5.21 2.27 2.25
N GLY A 37 -5.19 3.53 2.72
CA GLY A 37 -5.15 4.70 1.84
C GLY A 37 -3.84 4.82 1.05
N GLY A 38 -2.75 4.22 1.55
CA GLY A 38 -1.49 4.08 0.82
C GLY A 38 -1.61 3.09 -0.34
N TRP A 39 -2.25 1.94 -0.11
CA TRP A 39 -2.55 0.99 -1.18
C TRP A 39 -3.49 1.60 -2.21
N GLU A 40 -4.54 2.31 -1.79
CA GLU A 40 -5.42 3.04 -2.70
C GLU A 40 -4.64 4.09 -3.52
N SER A 41 -3.73 4.83 -2.88
CA SER A 41 -2.90 5.83 -3.58
C SER A 41 -1.96 5.21 -4.61
N PHE A 42 -1.45 3.99 -4.40
CA PHE A 42 -0.73 3.23 -5.42
C PHE A 42 -1.69 2.74 -6.50
N ALA A 43 -2.82 2.15 -6.11
CA ALA A 43 -3.79 1.54 -7.02
C ALA A 43 -4.39 2.56 -8.00
N MET A 44 -4.66 3.79 -7.56
CA MET A 44 -5.28 4.82 -8.39
C MET A 44 -4.56 5.08 -9.72
N PRO A 45 -3.27 5.45 -9.78
CA PRO A 45 -2.56 5.62 -11.04
C PRO A 45 -2.27 4.32 -11.79
N VAL A 46 -2.42 3.14 -11.17
CA VAL A 46 -2.28 1.85 -11.87
C VAL A 46 -3.59 1.47 -12.57
N LEU A 47 -4.72 1.61 -11.89
CA LEU A 47 -6.05 1.22 -12.37
C LEU A 47 -6.75 2.33 -13.18
N PHE A 48 -6.40 3.59 -12.93
CA PHE A 48 -6.90 4.79 -13.60
C PHE A 48 -5.75 5.68 -14.08
N PRO A 49 -4.87 5.18 -14.97
CA PRO A 49 -3.58 5.80 -15.26
C PRO A 49 -3.67 7.15 -15.99
N ASP A 50 -4.83 7.50 -16.55
CA ASP A 50 -5.07 8.80 -17.19
C ASP A 50 -5.75 9.82 -16.25
N ASP A 51 -6.22 9.37 -15.08
CA ASP A 51 -6.99 10.18 -14.15
C ASP A 51 -6.14 10.76 -13.01
N PHE A 52 -4.88 10.34 -12.85
CA PHE A 52 -3.99 10.80 -11.77
C PHE A 52 -2.58 11.10 -12.28
N ASN A 53 -2.03 12.22 -11.82
CA ASN A 53 -0.68 12.65 -12.18
C ASN A 53 0.31 12.57 -11.02
N ALA A 54 -0.13 12.43 -9.78
CA ALA A 54 0.79 12.23 -8.66
C ALA A 54 0.17 11.33 -7.59
N ALA A 55 0.94 10.39 -7.08
CA ALA A 55 0.54 9.44 -6.06
C ALA A 55 1.62 9.31 -5.00
N PHE A 56 1.22 9.39 -3.73
CA PHE A 56 2.08 9.25 -2.56
C PHE A 56 1.51 8.17 -1.64
N ALA A 57 2.02 6.96 -1.83
CA ALA A 57 1.62 5.77 -1.09
C ALA A 57 2.54 5.56 0.12
N ALA A 58 2.07 5.91 1.31
CA ALA A 58 2.82 5.67 2.54
C ALA A 58 2.36 4.37 3.22
N CYS A 59 3.33 3.59 3.69
CA CYS A 59 3.18 2.28 4.33
C CYS A 59 2.00 1.47 3.81
N PRO A 60 1.89 1.27 2.48
CA PRO A 60 0.68 0.73 1.87
C PRO A 60 0.39 -0.68 2.38
N ASP A 61 -0.90 -1.04 2.41
CA ASP A 61 -1.32 -2.45 2.43
C ASP A 61 -0.64 -3.22 1.26
N PRO A 62 -0.63 -4.57 1.26
CA PRO A 62 0.21 -5.34 0.34
C PRO A 62 0.03 -4.95 -1.13
N VAL A 63 1.06 -4.35 -1.72
CA VAL A 63 1.07 -3.91 -3.13
C VAL A 63 1.42 -5.05 -4.10
N THR A 64 1.83 -6.19 -3.55
CA THR A 64 1.95 -7.48 -4.23
C THR A 64 1.64 -8.58 -3.23
N PHE A 65 1.12 -9.71 -3.71
CA PHE A 65 0.77 -10.84 -2.85
C PHE A 65 1.81 -11.96 -2.85
N SER A 66 2.99 -11.76 -3.45
CA SER A 66 4.19 -12.56 -3.10
C SER A 66 4.52 -12.42 -1.60
N LYS A 67 4.04 -11.32 -0.99
CA LYS A 67 4.05 -11.03 0.45
C LYS A 67 2.74 -10.37 0.89
N TYR A 68 1.71 -11.18 1.10
CA TYR A 68 0.51 -10.79 1.85
C TYR A 68 0.84 -10.79 3.35
N THR A 69 1.44 -9.68 3.81
CA THR A 69 2.22 -9.59 5.07
C THR A 69 3.47 -10.49 5.03
N THR A 70 3.46 -11.63 5.71
CA THR A 70 4.52 -12.65 5.66
C THR A 70 4.17 -13.87 4.82
N ILE A 71 2.94 -13.94 4.29
CA ILE A 71 2.46 -15.07 3.48
C ILE A 71 2.80 -14.82 2.00
N ASP A 72 3.38 -15.80 1.34
CA ASP A 72 3.42 -15.90 -0.12
C ASP A 72 2.24 -16.74 -0.59
N ILE A 73 1.12 -16.08 -0.94
CA ILE A 73 -0.13 -16.77 -1.27
C ILE A 73 -0.07 -17.53 -2.60
N TYR A 74 0.97 -17.30 -3.39
CA TYR A 74 1.17 -17.97 -4.67
C TYR A 74 1.95 -19.28 -4.53
N ARG A 75 2.86 -19.35 -3.55
CA ARG A 75 3.80 -20.48 -3.42
C ARG A 75 3.51 -21.38 -2.24
N GLN A 76 3.01 -20.83 -1.13
CA GLN A 76 2.77 -21.61 0.07
C GLN A 76 1.49 -22.43 -0.03
N SER A 77 1.48 -23.57 0.65
CA SER A 77 0.28 -24.39 0.82
C SER A 77 -0.59 -23.92 1.99
N ASN A 78 0.02 -23.22 2.96
CA ASN A 78 -0.61 -22.82 4.21
C ASN A 78 -0.23 -21.38 4.61
N ALA A 79 -1.21 -20.60 5.06
CA ALA A 79 -1.11 -19.20 5.44
C ALA A 79 -0.63 -18.98 6.89
N TYR A 80 -0.44 -20.04 7.69
CA TYR A 80 -0.09 -19.93 9.11
C TYR A 80 1.30 -20.47 9.42
N TYR A 81 1.87 -21.33 8.56
CA TYR A 81 3.15 -21.98 8.81
C TYR A 81 4.10 -21.85 7.62
N TYR A 82 5.39 -21.77 7.93
CA TYR A 82 6.42 -22.01 6.92
C TYR A 82 6.39 -23.48 6.47
N ASP A 83 6.55 -23.71 5.16
CA ASP A 83 6.70 -25.06 4.62
C ASP A 83 7.98 -25.69 5.17
N SER A 84 7.85 -26.67 6.06
CA SER A 84 8.97 -27.34 6.71
C SER A 84 8.64 -28.79 7.05
N ALA A 85 9.58 -29.70 6.75
CA ALA A 85 9.42 -31.13 7.01
C ALA A 85 9.56 -31.52 8.49
N PHE A 86 10.22 -30.68 9.30
CA PHE A 86 10.68 -31.07 10.65
C PHE A 86 10.07 -30.26 11.79
N LYS A 87 9.57 -29.05 11.51
CA LYS A 87 8.98 -28.19 12.54
C LYS A 87 7.80 -27.41 11.99
N ARG A 88 6.83 -27.14 12.85
CA ARG A 88 5.72 -26.24 12.56
C ARG A 88 6.07 -24.87 13.13
N THR A 89 6.60 -23.97 12.29
CA THR A 89 6.93 -22.60 12.70
C THR A 89 5.87 -21.65 12.18
N HIS A 90 5.25 -20.88 13.08
CA HIS A 90 4.20 -19.94 12.74
C HIS A 90 4.75 -18.74 11.94
N LEU A 91 3.94 -18.23 11.01
CA LEU A 91 4.20 -17.00 10.30
C LEU A 91 3.94 -15.79 11.21
N PRO A 92 4.90 -14.84 11.34
CA PRO A 92 4.68 -13.59 12.07
C PRO A 92 3.58 -12.75 11.43
N GLY A 93 2.68 -12.22 12.23
CA GLY A 93 1.56 -11.40 11.73
C GLY A 93 1.63 -9.94 12.14
N TYR A 94 2.15 -9.66 13.34
CA TYR A 94 2.30 -8.30 13.85
C TYR A 94 3.50 -8.23 14.79
N ARG A 95 4.32 -7.18 14.63
CA ARG A 95 5.40 -6.84 15.56
C ARG A 95 5.12 -5.53 16.26
N ASP A 96 5.74 -5.36 17.43
CA ASP A 96 5.65 -4.12 18.18
C ASP A 96 6.15 -2.89 17.39
N GLY A 97 5.80 -1.69 17.87
CA GLY A 97 5.98 -0.40 17.19
C GLY A 97 7.43 0.10 17.12
N TYR A 98 8.36 -0.78 16.76
CA TYR A 98 9.80 -0.50 16.68
C TYR A 98 10.13 0.58 15.63
N SER A 99 10.70 1.69 16.08
CA SER A 99 11.11 2.80 15.23
C SER A 99 12.56 3.20 15.50
N GLY A 100 13.33 3.45 14.44
CA GLY A 100 14.70 3.96 14.53
C GLY A 100 14.83 5.34 15.17
N THR A 101 13.72 6.08 15.21
CA THR A 101 13.57 7.33 15.97
C THR A 101 12.43 7.16 16.97
N THR A 102 12.75 7.18 18.26
CA THR A 102 11.76 7.13 19.36
C THR A 102 11.71 8.47 20.07
N TRP A 103 10.50 8.97 20.33
CA TRP A 103 10.33 10.06 21.31
C TRP A 103 10.76 9.56 22.70
N PRO A 104 11.43 10.38 23.53
CA PRO A 104 11.78 10.00 24.89
C PRO A 104 10.56 9.48 25.66
N GLY A 105 10.57 8.21 26.06
CA GLY A 105 9.49 7.59 26.84
C GLY A 105 8.52 6.67 26.07
N SER A 106 8.68 6.45 24.76
CA SER A 106 7.96 5.37 24.05
C SER A 106 8.72 4.04 24.09
N VAL A 107 8.10 3.03 24.68
CA VAL A 107 8.52 1.61 24.72
C VAL A 107 7.80 0.92 23.55
N THR A 108 8.46 0.34 22.55
CA THR A 108 9.27 -0.89 22.59
C THR A 108 10.36 -0.88 21.50
N PRO A 109 11.63 -1.19 21.81
CA PRO A 109 12.75 -0.99 20.87
C PRO A 109 13.23 -2.27 20.17
N TYR A 110 12.46 -3.37 20.13
CA TYR A 110 13.02 -4.67 19.70
C TYR A 110 12.36 -5.29 18.47
N GLY A 111 11.19 -4.84 18.02
CA GLY A 111 10.53 -5.42 16.86
C GLY A 111 9.99 -6.83 17.14
N GLU A 112 9.60 -7.10 18.38
CA GLU A 112 9.15 -8.42 18.82
C GLU A 112 7.83 -8.80 18.16
N VAL A 113 7.69 -10.07 17.77
CA VAL A 113 6.42 -10.61 17.28
C VAL A 113 5.45 -10.70 18.46
N VAL A 114 4.32 -9.99 18.37
CA VAL A 114 3.28 -10.01 19.42
C VAL A 114 2.00 -10.70 18.97
N ALA A 115 1.88 -10.99 17.67
CA ALA A 115 0.83 -11.87 17.14
C ALA A 115 1.32 -12.58 15.87
N THR A 116 0.90 -13.84 15.72
CA THR A 116 1.03 -14.61 14.48
C THR A 116 -0.09 -14.29 13.51
N VAL A 117 0.07 -14.70 12.25
CA VAL A 117 -1.01 -14.59 11.25
C VAL A 117 -2.24 -15.41 11.66
N GLU A 118 -2.02 -16.59 12.24
CA GLU A 118 -3.07 -17.49 12.72
C GLU A 118 -3.92 -16.84 13.81
N GLU A 119 -3.29 -16.30 14.85
CA GLU A 119 -3.99 -15.66 15.98
C GLU A 119 -4.84 -14.47 15.53
N GLN A 120 -4.34 -13.65 14.60
CA GLN A 120 -5.10 -12.53 14.05
C GLN A 120 -6.32 -13.00 13.24
N ASN A 121 -6.16 -14.05 12.43
CA ASN A 121 -7.26 -14.58 11.63
C ASN A 121 -8.29 -15.32 12.47
N HIS A 122 -7.88 -16.08 13.49
CA HIS A 122 -8.79 -16.72 14.44
C HIS A 122 -9.60 -15.69 15.23
N ARG A 123 -8.95 -14.59 15.65
CA ARG A 123 -9.65 -13.46 16.28
C ARG A 123 -10.74 -12.90 15.36
N GLU A 124 -10.42 -12.63 14.10
CA GLU A 124 -11.42 -12.12 13.14
C GLU A 124 -12.54 -13.12 12.87
N LEU A 125 -12.21 -14.42 12.78
CA LEU A 125 -13.21 -15.46 12.55
C LEU A 125 -14.26 -15.52 13.67
N VAL A 126 -13.87 -15.27 14.92
CA VAL A 126 -14.79 -15.16 16.06
C VAL A 126 -15.65 -13.89 15.97
N LEU A 127 -15.10 -12.80 15.46
CA LEU A 127 -15.80 -11.52 15.34
C LEU A 127 -16.84 -11.50 14.21
N GLY A 128 -16.63 -12.26 13.14
CA GLY A 128 -17.59 -12.36 12.05
C GLY A 128 -17.26 -13.43 11.02
N GLU A 129 -18.27 -14.21 10.63
CA GLU A 129 -18.18 -15.14 9.52
C GLU A 129 -18.41 -14.46 8.16
N HIS A 130 -18.00 -15.14 7.09
CA HIS A 130 -18.17 -14.68 5.69
C HIS A 130 -17.56 -13.30 5.41
N SER A 131 -16.34 -13.09 5.91
CA SER A 131 -15.54 -11.88 5.68
C SER A 131 -16.20 -10.60 6.23
N ARG A 132 -16.80 -10.67 7.42
CA ARG A 132 -17.57 -9.58 8.07
C ARG A 132 -17.08 -9.20 9.47
N SER A 133 -15.87 -9.58 9.85
CA SER A 133 -15.28 -9.21 11.15
C SER A 133 -15.06 -7.69 11.30
N CYS A 134 -15.13 -6.94 10.19
CA CYS A 134 -14.69 -5.54 10.07
C CYS A 134 -13.19 -5.34 10.41
N GLY A 135 -12.42 -6.43 10.46
CA GLY A 135 -10.97 -6.42 10.64
C GLY A 135 -10.20 -6.30 9.33
N GLN A 136 -8.88 -6.26 9.46
CA GLN A 136 -7.96 -6.01 8.35
C GLN A 136 -7.93 -7.17 7.34
N TRP A 137 -7.98 -8.42 7.81
CA TRP A 137 -7.91 -9.57 6.92
C TRP A 137 -9.22 -9.77 6.14
N ASP A 138 -10.36 -9.61 6.80
CA ASP A 138 -11.68 -9.70 6.15
C ASP A 138 -11.94 -8.55 5.18
N VAL A 139 -11.46 -7.32 5.45
CA VAL A 139 -11.63 -6.22 4.49
C VAL A 139 -10.80 -6.45 3.23
N TRP A 140 -9.59 -6.99 3.35
CA TRP A 140 -8.78 -7.38 2.18
C TRP A 140 -9.49 -8.43 1.33
N GLU A 141 -10.09 -9.47 1.93
CA GLU A 141 -10.92 -10.40 1.17
C GLU A 141 -12.13 -9.71 0.53
N ALA A 142 -12.79 -8.82 1.25
CA ALA A 142 -13.96 -8.11 0.73
C ALA A 142 -13.65 -7.18 -0.46
N VAL A 143 -12.40 -6.74 -0.60
CA VAL A 143 -11.91 -5.92 -1.71
C VAL A 143 -11.34 -6.78 -2.85
N PHE A 144 -10.48 -7.75 -2.53
CA PHE A 144 -9.68 -8.45 -3.54
C PHE A 144 -10.31 -9.74 -4.06
N SER A 145 -11.18 -10.38 -3.29
CA SER A 145 -11.77 -11.66 -3.70
C SER A 145 -12.92 -11.50 -4.68
N PRO A 146 -13.12 -12.49 -5.58
CA PRO A 146 -14.36 -12.58 -6.32
C PRO A 146 -15.52 -12.92 -5.37
N ALA A 147 -16.75 -12.69 -5.83
CA ALA A 147 -17.93 -13.16 -5.12
C ALA A 147 -18.08 -14.69 -5.29
N CYS A 148 -18.29 -15.39 -4.19
CA CYS A 148 -18.63 -16.80 -4.15
C CYS A 148 -20.13 -17.02 -4.44
N PRO A 149 -20.58 -18.27 -4.68
CA PRO A 149 -21.97 -18.56 -5.02
C PRO A 149 -23.01 -18.08 -3.99
N ASP A 150 -22.59 -17.90 -2.73
CA ASP A 150 -23.40 -17.37 -1.63
C ASP A 150 -23.46 -15.83 -1.58
N GLY A 151 -22.76 -15.16 -2.51
CA GLY A 151 -22.69 -13.70 -2.61
C GLY A 151 -21.63 -13.05 -1.72
N PHE A 152 -20.91 -13.83 -0.89
CA PHE A 152 -19.84 -13.32 -0.04
C PHE A 152 -18.47 -13.40 -0.74
N PRO A 153 -17.45 -12.69 -0.25
CA PRO A 153 -16.10 -12.83 -0.78
C PRO A 153 -15.61 -14.28 -0.67
N CYS A 154 -15.06 -14.83 -1.75
CA CYS A 154 -14.39 -16.11 -1.67
C CYS A 154 -13.16 -16.02 -0.76
N ARG A 155 -13.04 -16.94 0.20
CA ARG A 155 -11.90 -16.98 1.12
C ARG A 155 -10.59 -17.26 0.38
N ILE A 156 -9.56 -16.48 0.67
CA ILE A 156 -8.20 -16.71 0.11
C ILE A 156 -7.51 -17.90 0.79
N TYR A 157 -7.90 -18.20 2.03
CA TYR A 157 -7.54 -19.42 2.73
C TYR A 157 -8.62 -19.78 3.76
N ASP A 158 -8.67 -21.05 4.14
CA ASP A 158 -9.49 -21.49 5.26
C ASP A 158 -8.96 -20.86 6.56
N LYS A 159 -9.79 -20.05 7.24
CA LYS A 159 -9.35 -19.31 8.43
C LYS A 159 -9.10 -20.20 9.66
N LEU A 160 -9.59 -21.43 9.70
CA LEU A 160 -9.28 -22.36 10.79
C LEU A 160 -7.96 -23.09 10.53
N THR A 161 -7.75 -23.58 9.31
CA THR A 161 -6.63 -24.47 8.97
C THR A 161 -5.44 -23.76 8.33
N GLY A 162 -5.67 -22.59 7.73
CA GLY A 162 -4.70 -21.84 6.93
C GLY A 162 -4.54 -22.37 5.51
N GLN A 163 -5.29 -23.38 5.06
CA GLN A 163 -5.13 -23.95 3.72
C GLN A 163 -5.45 -22.91 2.64
N ILE A 164 -4.47 -22.62 1.78
CA ILE A 164 -4.59 -21.57 0.76
C ILE A 164 -5.41 -22.06 -0.43
N ASN A 165 -6.33 -21.21 -0.90
CA ASN A 165 -7.08 -21.39 -2.13
C ASN A 165 -6.34 -20.70 -3.29
N HIS A 166 -5.50 -21.45 -4.01
CA HIS A 166 -4.70 -20.90 -5.11
C HIS A 166 -5.53 -20.36 -6.28
N THR A 167 -6.75 -20.86 -6.49
CA THR A 167 -7.66 -20.29 -7.51
C THR A 167 -8.05 -18.85 -7.16
N VAL A 168 -8.31 -18.57 -5.87
CA VAL A 168 -8.59 -17.20 -5.40
C VAL A 168 -7.31 -16.36 -5.42
N ALA A 169 -6.15 -16.95 -5.10
CA ALA A 169 -4.87 -16.26 -5.21
C ALA A 169 -4.55 -15.82 -6.64
N GLU A 170 -4.82 -16.66 -7.64
CA GLU A 170 -4.66 -16.31 -9.07
C GLU A 170 -5.59 -15.15 -9.46
N TYR A 171 -6.84 -15.15 -8.98
CA TYR A 171 -7.73 -14.01 -9.19
C TYR A 171 -7.16 -12.73 -8.56
N TRP A 172 -6.67 -12.79 -7.32
CA TRP A 172 -6.04 -11.64 -6.65
C TRP A 172 -4.84 -11.12 -7.45
N ARG A 173 -4.00 -12.03 -8.00
CA ARG A 173 -2.86 -11.67 -8.84
C ARG A 173 -3.28 -10.88 -10.07
N ASP A 174 -4.28 -11.37 -10.79
CA ASP A 174 -4.62 -10.83 -12.10
C ASP A 174 -5.40 -9.50 -11.99
N HIS A 175 -6.04 -9.25 -10.85
CA HIS A 175 -6.94 -8.10 -10.61
C HIS A 175 -6.45 -7.05 -9.61
N PHE A 176 -5.64 -7.42 -8.60
CA PHE A 176 -5.32 -6.53 -7.47
C PHE A 176 -3.84 -6.52 -7.03
N ASP A 177 -3.01 -7.43 -7.55
CA ASP A 177 -1.56 -7.37 -7.33
C ASP A 177 -0.97 -6.24 -8.18
N LEU A 178 -0.79 -5.07 -7.57
CA LEU A 178 -0.41 -3.86 -8.27
C LEU A 178 0.97 -3.98 -8.93
N ALA A 179 1.93 -4.63 -8.27
CA ALA A 179 3.25 -4.86 -8.84
C ALA A 179 3.17 -5.81 -10.06
N HIS A 180 2.37 -6.88 -9.98
CA HIS A 180 2.12 -7.77 -11.11
C HIS A 180 1.49 -7.02 -12.29
N ILE A 181 0.46 -6.19 -12.05
CA ILE A 181 -0.22 -5.40 -13.09
C ILE A 181 0.76 -4.42 -13.73
N VAL A 182 1.55 -3.70 -12.94
CA VAL A 182 2.59 -2.79 -13.45
C VAL A 182 3.59 -3.52 -14.33
N ARG A 183 4.06 -4.70 -13.92
CA ARG A 183 4.99 -5.50 -14.71
C ARG A 183 4.36 -6.03 -16.00
N ARG A 184 3.15 -6.57 -15.92
CA ARG A 184 2.41 -7.12 -17.07
C ARG A 184 2.18 -6.05 -18.13
N ASP A 185 1.80 -4.85 -17.70
CA ASP A 185 1.34 -3.76 -18.56
C ASP A 185 2.38 -2.62 -18.66
N TRP A 186 3.66 -2.91 -18.39
CA TRP A 186 4.72 -1.90 -18.28
C TRP A 186 4.86 -0.99 -19.50
N ALA A 187 4.66 -1.55 -20.71
CA ALA A 187 4.77 -0.78 -21.94
C ALA A 187 3.79 0.41 -22.01
N THR A 188 2.64 0.31 -21.34
CA THR A 188 1.62 1.38 -21.31
C THR A 188 1.64 2.15 -19.99
N LEU A 189 1.87 1.48 -18.86
CA LEU A 189 1.89 2.10 -17.53
C LEU A 189 3.20 2.82 -17.20
N GLY A 190 4.35 2.27 -17.61
CA GLY A 190 5.66 2.81 -17.27
C GLY A 190 5.84 4.30 -17.58
N PRO A 191 5.50 4.77 -18.81
CA PRO A 191 5.55 6.19 -19.13
C PRO A 191 4.66 7.09 -18.25
N LYS A 192 3.53 6.56 -17.76
CA LYS A 192 2.56 7.30 -16.94
C LYS A 192 2.95 7.30 -15.45
N LEU A 193 3.63 6.25 -15.00
CA LEU A 193 4.12 6.10 -13.62
C LEU A 193 5.43 6.85 -13.36
N ASN A 194 6.18 7.18 -14.42
CA ASN A 194 7.46 7.87 -14.32
C ASN A 194 7.33 9.25 -13.63
N GLY A 195 7.90 9.33 -12.43
CA GLY A 195 7.89 10.49 -11.55
C GLY A 195 6.52 10.81 -10.95
N SER A 196 5.49 9.99 -11.18
CA SER A 196 4.15 10.21 -10.62
C SER A 196 3.93 9.37 -9.36
N LEU A 197 4.48 8.15 -9.28
CA LEU A 197 4.30 7.26 -8.15
C LEU A 197 5.48 7.35 -7.17
N HIS A 198 5.15 7.58 -5.91
CA HIS A 198 6.10 7.63 -4.81
C HIS A 198 5.62 6.72 -3.68
N VAL A 199 6.45 5.78 -3.27
CA VAL A 199 6.11 4.73 -2.30
C VAL A 199 7.08 4.79 -1.12
N PHE A 200 6.52 4.89 0.08
CA PHE A 200 7.28 4.98 1.33
C PHE A 200 6.85 3.84 2.23
N VAL A 201 7.77 3.16 2.89
CA VAL A 201 7.43 2.15 3.92
C VAL A 201 8.51 2.12 4.99
N GLY A 202 8.15 1.80 6.22
CA GLY A 202 9.12 1.63 7.28
C GLY A 202 9.86 0.31 7.09
N GLY A 203 11.20 0.31 7.16
CA GLY A 203 11.99 -0.93 7.05
C GLY A 203 11.67 -1.98 8.13
N SER A 204 11.02 -1.55 9.21
CA SER A 204 10.50 -2.42 10.27
C SER A 204 8.98 -2.28 10.45
N ASP A 205 8.24 -2.14 9.35
CA ASP A 205 6.78 -2.02 9.35
C ASP A 205 6.08 -3.07 10.24
N SER A 206 5.18 -2.62 11.13
CA SER A 206 4.57 -3.46 12.17
C SER A 206 3.76 -4.64 11.63
N PHE A 207 3.25 -4.56 10.40
CA PHE A 207 2.48 -5.60 9.72
C PHE A 207 3.30 -6.35 8.66
N TYR A 208 4.63 -6.15 8.65
CA TYR A 208 5.53 -6.73 7.64
C TYR A 208 5.25 -6.27 6.21
N LEU A 209 4.56 -5.13 6.02
CA LEU A 209 4.21 -4.60 4.69
C LEU A 209 5.44 -4.12 3.91
N SER A 210 6.55 -3.88 4.60
CA SER A 210 7.87 -3.65 3.98
C SER A 210 8.24 -4.75 2.98
N ASN A 211 7.84 -6.00 3.24
CA ASN A 211 8.18 -7.13 2.38
C ASN A 211 7.52 -6.99 1.01
N ALA A 212 6.23 -6.64 0.96
CA ALA A 212 5.52 -6.43 -0.30
C ALA A 212 6.11 -5.26 -1.10
N VAL A 213 6.49 -4.18 -0.42
CA VAL A 213 7.09 -3.02 -1.09
C VAL A 213 8.47 -3.35 -1.65
N MET A 214 9.31 -4.09 -0.92
CA MET A 214 10.61 -4.55 -1.42
C MET A 214 10.46 -5.50 -2.62
N ASP A 215 9.57 -6.49 -2.54
CA ASP A 215 9.29 -7.41 -3.65
C ASP A 215 8.75 -6.65 -4.87
N ALA A 216 7.88 -5.66 -4.67
CA ALA A 216 7.35 -4.81 -5.75
C ALA A 216 8.43 -3.94 -6.39
N GLN A 217 9.32 -3.35 -5.58
CA GLN A 217 10.45 -2.58 -6.07
C GLN A 217 11.35 -3.46 -6.96
N ASP A 218 11.79 -4.61 -6.45
CA ASP A 218 12.64 -5.56 -7.19
C ASP A 218 11.97 -6.03 -8.48
N LEU A 219 10.66 -6.30 -8.43
CA LEU A 219 9.88 -6.75 -9.58
C LEU A 219 9.83 -5.69 -10.69
N VAL A 220 9.62 -4.43 -10.33
CA VAL A 220 9.39 -3.32 -11.27
C VAL A 220 10.71 -2.75 -11.78
N GLU A 221 11.72 -2.57 -10.92
CA GLU A 221 13.06 -2.16 -11.34
C GLU A 221 13.76 -3.25 -12.18
N GLY A 222 13.43 -4.52 -11.95
CA GLY A 222 13.93 -5.64 -12.73
C GLY A 222 13.37 -5.75 -14.16
N ILE A 223 12.38 -4.93 -14.56
CA ILE A 223 11.80 -4.96 -15.92
C ILE A 223 12.82 -4.52 -16.96
N ASP A 224 13.55 -3.43 -16.67
CA ASP A 224 14.68 -2.95 -17.46
C ASP A 224 15.76 -2.42 -16.51
N PRO A 225 16.69 -3.28 -16.05
CA PRO A 225 17.73 -2.89 -15.09
C PRO A 225 18.66 -1.78 -15.58
N SER A 226 18.63 -1.45 -16.87
CA SER A 226 19.47 -0.39 -17.46
C SER A 226 18.83 1.00 -17.37
N ARG A 227 17.54 1.08 -16.99
CA ARG A 227 16.76 2.33 -17.00
C ARG A 227 15.98 2.50 -15.70
N PRO A 228 16.11 3.65 -15.03
CA PRO A 228 15.25 3.97 -13.91
C PRO A 228 13.78 3.96 -14.33
N THR A 229 12.93 3.33 -13.52
CA THR A 229 11.47 3.29 -13.70
C THR A 229 10.83 4.65 -13.49
N GLY A 230 11.51 5.55 -12.77
CA GLY A 230 11.01 6.85 -12.35
C GLY A 230 10.05 6.77 -11.16
N ILE A 231 9.81 5.59 -10.60
CA ILE A 231 9.04 5.41 -9.37
C ILE A 231 9.98 5.63 -8.18
N GLU A 232 9.58 6.45 -7.21
CA GLU A 232 10.34 6.61 -5.97
C GLU A 232 9.98 5.49 -4.99
N TRP A 233 10.99 4.79 -4.49
CA TRP A 233 10.86 3.80 -3.42
C TRP A 233 11.71 4.21 -2.23
N VAL A 234 11.10 4.34 -1.05
CA VAL A 234 11.81 4.71 0.17
C VAL A 234 11.52 3.70 1.28
N ILE A 235 12.54 2.90 1.61
CA ILE A 235 12.53 2.00 2.76
C ILE A 235 13.15 2.72 3.97
N GLY A 236 12.30 3.24 4.86
CA GLY A 236 12.67 4.09 5.99
C GLY A 236 13.52 3.36 7.03
N ASN A 237 14.72 3.88 7.30
CA ASN A 237 15.59 3.45 8.38
C ASN A 237 16.43 4.62 8.92
N HIS A 238 16.88 4.55 10.17
CA HIS A 238 17.76 5.53 10.77
C HIS A 238 18.79 4.83 11.68
N HIS A 239 20.08 5.08 11.46
CA HIS A 239 21.18 4.43 12.17
C HIS A 239 21.06 2.89 12.23
N GLY A 240 20.70 2.27 11.10
CA GLY A 240 20.53 0.82 10.99
C GLY A 240 19.24 0.28 11.61
N ARG A 241 18.32 1.14 12.05
CA ARG A 241 17.04 0.78 12.66
C ARG A 241 15.88 1.18 11.75
N GLY A 242 15.06 0.22 11.33
CA GLY A 242 13.88 0.51 10.50
C GLY A 242 12.84 1.37 11.21
N PHE A 243 12.04 2.10 10.43
CA PHE A 243 10.82 2.74 10.95
C PHE A 243 9.67 1.73 11.02
N GLN A 244 8.74 1.92 11.97
CA GLN A 244 7.50 1.15 12.08
C GLN A 244 6.47 1.54 11.01
N HIS A 245 5.26 0.96 11.10
CA HIS A 245 4.12 1.31 10.28
C HIS A 245 3.79 2.82 10.36
N CYS A 246 3.15 3.38 9.34
CA CYS A 246 2.91 4.82 9.16
C CYS A 246 4.13 5.66 8.74
N PHE A 247 5.26 5.05 8.37
CA PHE A 247 6.36 5.80 7.75
C PHE A 247 5.95 6.33 6.38
N ARG A 248 6.11 7.63 6.19
CA ARG A 248 5.66 8.35 5.00
C ARG A 248 6.75 9.22 4.35
N GLY A 249 8.01 8.83 4.57
CA GLY A 249 9.20 9.61 4.19
C GLY A 249 9.79 10.40 5.36
N TYR A 250 10.99 10.93 5.14
CA TYR A 250 11.73 11.69 6.15
C TYR A 250 11.28 13.14 6.20
N GLU A 251 11.17 13.67 7.42
CA GLU A 251 11.22 15.10 7.72
C GLU A 251 12.35 15.31 8.71
N TYR A 252 12.96 16.49 8.71
CA TYR A 252 14.13 16.78 9.54
C TYR A 252 13.88 17.98 10.43
N ASP A 253 14.45 17.98 11.63
CA ASP A 253 14.51 19.15 12.49
C ASP A 253 15.54 20.18 11.98
N SER A 254 15.67 21.31 12.68
CA SER A 254 16.63 22.38 12.35
C SER A 254 18.09 21.95 12.44
N GLU A 255 18.37 20.82 13.10
CA GLU A 255 19.71 20.27 13.31
C GLU A 255 20.03 19.17 12.27
N GLY A 256 19.07 18.83 11.40
CA GLY A 256 19.22 17.82 10.36
C GLY A 256 18.95 16.39 10.83
N ASN A 257 18.36 16.19 12.01
CA ASN A 257 17.98 14.86 12.47
C ASN A 257 16.59 14.48 11.95
N PRO A 258 16.35 13.24 11.52
CA PRO A 258 15.04 12.82 11.08
C PRO A 258 14.05 12.81 12.25
N LEU A 259 12.87 13.39 12.03
CA LEU A 259 11.81 13.45 13.01
C LEU A 259 11.23 12.05 13.32
N PRO A 260 10.75 11.82 14.55
CA PRO A 260 10.02 10.62 14.92
C PRO A 260 8.79 10.35 14.06
N ASN A 261 8.52 9.07 13.78
CA ASN A 261 7.35 8.65 13.02
C ASN A 261 6.02 9.12 13.65
N SER A 262 5.98 9.23 14.98
CA SER A 262 4.82 9.73 15.72
C SER A 262 4.46 11.18 15.39
N ILE A 263 5.44 11.96 14.90
CA ILE A 263 5.28 13.34 14.44
C ILE A 263 4.98 13.35 12.94
N THR A 264 5.85 12.74 12.13
CA THR A 264 5.76 12.82 10.67
C THR A 264 4.44 12.25 10.15
N ARG A 265 3.88 11.20 10.78
CA ARG A 265 2.58 10.63 10.40
C ARG A 265 1.40 11.62 10.50
N LEU A 266 1.57 12.78 11.13
CA LEU A 266 0.55 13.82 11.27
C LEU A 266 0.66 14.92 10.19
N THR A 267 1.70 14.89 9.37
CA THR A 267 2.06 15.98 8.43
C THR A 267 2.01 15.55 6.95
N TYR A 268 1.15 14.58 6.60
CA TYR A 268 0.96 14.08 5.23
C TYR A 268 0.71 15.21 4.22
N ALA A 269 -0.25 16.09 4.51
CA ALA A 269 -0.62 17.17 3.62
C ALA A 269 0.52 18.17 3.43
N GLN A 270 1.21 18.52 4.51
CA GLN A 270 2.35 19.44 4.51
C GLN A 270 3.51 18.90 3.67
N ALA A 271 3.74 17.58 3.69
CA ALA A 271 4.81 16.96 2.94
C ALA A 271 4.47 16.71 1.46
N PHE A 272 3.26 16.25 1.18
CA PHE A 272 2.91 15.75 -0.15
C PHE A 272 2.26 16.79 -1.06
N LEU A 273 1.41 17.67 -0.54
CA LEU A 273 0.72 18.67 -1.37
C LEU A 273 1.70 19.61 -2.10
N PRO A 274 2.78 20.13 -1.49
CA PRO A 274 3.75 20.94 -2.22
C PRO A 274 4.44 20.18 -3.36
N ARG A 275 4.73 18.89 -3.16
CA ARG A 275 5.34 18.04 -4.20
C ARG A 275 4.36 17.76 -5.34
N MET A 276 3.10 17.49 -5.02
CA MET A 276 2.02 17.35 -6.02
C MET A 276 1.85 18.64 -6.83
N ALA A 277 1.73 19.79 -6.16
CA ALA A 277 1.61 21.10 -6.78
C ALA A 277 2.78 21.39 -7.75
N ALA A 278 4.02 21.11 -7.32
CA ALA A 278 5.19 21.27 -8.18
C ALA A 278 5.10 20.40 -9.44
N ARG A 279 4.70 19.13 -9.30
CA ARG A 279 4.53 18.22 -10.44
C ARG A 279 3.40 18.66 -11.37
N PHE A 280 2.23 19.02 -10.84
CA PHE A 280 1.11 19.48 -11.65
C PHE A 280 1.50 20.69 -12.50
N ALA A 281 2.23 21.64 -11.92
CA ALA A 281 2.75 22.78 -12.67
C ALA A 281 3.77 22.39 -13.75
N ALA A 282 4.66 21.43 -13.46
CA ALA A 282 5.71 21.01 -14.39
C ALA A 282 5.19 20.17 -15.58
N THR A 283 4.00 19.58 -15.44
CA THR A 283 3.43 18.64 -16.42
C THR A 283 2.10 19.14 -16.99
N ALA A 284 1.69 20.36 -16.64
CA ALA A 284 0.50 20.99 -17.16
C ALA A 284 0.57 21.15 -18.69
N PRO A 285 -0.52 20.88 -19.43
CA PRO A 285 -0.60 21.18 -20.85
C PRO A 285 -0.35 22.67 -21.13
N GLU A 286 0.09 22.99 -22.34
CA GLU A 286 0.27 24.39 -22.77
C GLU A 286 -1.05 25.17 -22.63
N GLY A 287 -0.97 26.34 -22.00
CA GLY A 287 -2.14 27.20 -21.75
C GLY A 287 -3.05 26.76 -20.59
N ALA A 288 -2.72 25.68 -19.88
CA ALA A 288 -3.49 25.24 -18.72
C ALA A 288 -3.31 26.17 -17.50
N ASP A 289 -4.32 26.20 -16.62
CA ASP A 289 -4.31 27.02 -15.41
C ASP A 289 -3.43 26.41 -14.31
N VAL A 290 -2.26 27.01 -14.10
CA VAL A 290 -1.30 26.62 -13.06
C VAL A 290 -1.21 27.63 -11.91
N THR A 291 -2.11 28.61 -11.85
CA THR A 291 -2.01 29.73 -10.90
C THR A 291 -3.21 29.88 -9.97
N SER A 292 -4.43 29.49 -10.39
CA SER A 292 -5.65 29.72 -9.59
C SER A 292 -5.71 28.97 -8.26
N TRP A 293 -4.90 27.92 -8.11
CA TRP A 293 -4.85 27.02 -6.95
C TRP A 293 -3.57 27.17 -6.12
N ARG A 294 -2.68 28.11 -6.49
CA ARG A 294 -1.47 28.42 -5.71
C ARG A 294 -1.85 29.44 -4.63
N TYR A 295 -1.95 28.99 -3.38
CA TYR A 295 -2.21 29.81 -2.20
C TYR A 295 -1.03 29.76 -1.22
#